data_AF-A0A0E9Y348-F1
#
_entry.id   AF-A0A0E9Y348-F1
#
_cell.length_a   1.000
_cell.length_b   1.000
_cell.length_c   1.000
_cell.angle_alpha   90.00
_cell.angle_beta   90.00
_cell.angle_gamma   90.00
#
_symmetry.space_group_name_H-M   'P 1'
#
loop_
_entity.id
_entity.type
_entity.pdbx_description
1 polymer ?
#
loop_
_entity_poly.entity_id
_entity_poly.type
_entity_poly.pdbx_seq_one_letter_code
_entity_poly.pdbx_strand_id
1 'polypeptide(L)'
;MHQSGRFLVADCPSMGASALVLPYRRSDAVMVLLLPTDPDGLNALHERLSVKAFELRFREREVDVSLPRFRLRQVTDLRRVLPALGVEDLFTERANLSGLSKARGVRVTLARH
;
A
#
# COMPACT_ATOMS: atom_id res chain seq x y z
N MET A 1 -9.03 -8.55 17.75
CA MET A 1 -10.46 -8.44 17.38
C MET A 1 -10.84 -9.78 16.76
N HIS A 2 -11.98 -10.33 17.15
CA HIS A 2 -12.48 -11.59 16.60
C HIS A 2 -13.94 -11.39 16.21
N GLN A 3 -14.33 -11.83 15.02
CA GLN A 3 -15.69 -11.69 14.50
C GLN A 3 -15.97 -12.80 13.47
N SER A 4 -17.13 -13.43 13.59
CA SER A 4 -17.69 -14.33 12.58
C SER A 4 -18.73 -13.59 11.74
N GLY A 5 -18.78 -13.86 10.44
CA GLY A 5 -19.79 -13.27 9.57
C GLY A 5 -19.52 -13.51 8.08
N ARG A 6 -20.38 -12.93 7.25
CA ARG A 6 -20.23 -12.97 5.79
C ARG A 6 -19.30 -11.84 5.33
N PHE A 7 -18.23 -12.19 4.65
CA PHE A 7 -17.26 -11.26 4.10
C PHE A 7 -16.95 -11.59 2.65
N LEU A 8 -16.54 -10.58 1.89
CA LEU A 8 -15.98 -10.77 0.56
C LEU A 8 -14.54 -11.27 0.69
N VAL A 9 -14.27 -12.39 0.06
CA VAL A 9 -12.98 -13.08 0.11
C VAL A 9 -12.60 -13.64 -1.25
N ALA A 10 -11.30 -13.71 -1.53
CA ALA A 10 -10.78 -14.31 -2.76
C ALA A 10 -9.64 -15.25 -2.45
N ASP A 11 -9.63 -16.41 -3.11
CA ASP A 11 -8.48 -17.30 -3.10
C ASP A 11 -7.51 -16.84 -4.20
N CYS A 12 -6.22 -16.69 -3.88
CA CYS A 12 -5.22 -16.15 -4.78
C CYS A 12 -4.05 -17.14 -4.99
N PRO A 13 -4.27 -18.29 -5.67
CA PRO A 13 -3.25 -19.33 -5.79
C PRO A 13 -1.95 -18.87 -6.45
N SER A 14 -2.05 -17.99 -7.46
CA SER A 14 -0.88 -17.42 -8.15
C SER A 14 0.03 -16.60 -7.22
N MET A 15 -0.54 -16.01 -6.17
CA MET A 15 0.19 -15.24 -5.16
C MET A 15 0.48 -16.06 -3.89
N GLY A 16 -0.02 -17.31 -3.79
CA GLY A 16 0.12 -18.12 -2.58
C GLY A 16 -0.58 -17.48 -1.36
N ALA A 17 -1.73 -16.84 -1.57
CA ALA A 17 -2.40 -16.06 -0.55
C ALA A 17 -3.93 -16.17 -0.64
N SER A 18 -4.60 -15.65 0.38
CA SER A 18 -6.03 -15.34 0.38
C SER A 18 -6.23 -13.84 0.60
N ALA A 19 -7.36 -13.31 0.12
CA ALA A 19 -7.73 -11.91 0.29
C ALA A 19 -9.04 -11.81 1.07
N LEU A 20 -9.15 -10.81 1.95
CA LEU A 20 -10.34 -10.48 2.73
C LEU A 20 -10.65 -8.98 2.58
N VAL A 21 -11.92 -8.62 2.37
CA VAL A 21 -12.37 -7.23 2.32
C VAL A 21 -13.10 -6.87 3.61
N LEU A 22 -12.69 -5.75 4.22
CA LEU A 22 -13.33 -5.16 5.40
C LEU A 22 -13.83 -3.75 5.05
N PRO A 23 -15.16 -3.55 4.92
CA PRO A 23 -15.72 -2.22 4.65
C PRO A 23 -15.64 -1.31 5.87
N TYR A 24 -15.30 -0.04 5.67
CA TYR A 24 -15.38 0.96 6.73
C TYR A 24 -16.80 1.47 6.90
N ARG A 25 -17.22 1.70 8.15
CA ARG A 25 -18.55 2.23 8.43
C ARG A 25 -18.69 3.64 7.85
N ARG A 26 -19.78 3.86 7.09
CA ARG A 26 -20.16 5.17 6.51
C ARG A 26 -19.07 5.76 5.58
N SER A 27 -18.40 4.90 4.83
CA SER A 27 -17.39 5.29 3.85
C SER A 27 -17.44 4.32 2.67
N ASP A 28 -17.10 4.82 1.49
CA ASP A 28 -16.90 3.97 0.30
C ASP A 28 -15.51 3.29 0.32
N ALA A 29 -14.68 3.59 1.33
CA ALA A 29 -13.39 2.95 1.52
C ALA A 29 -13.54 1.54 2.08
N VAL A 30 -12.71 0.64 1.56
CA VAL A 30 -12.57 -0.73 2.05
C VAL A 30 -11.10 -1.02 2.33
N MET A 31 -10.83 -1.86 3.33
CA MET A 31 -9.52 -2.45 3.55
C MET A 31 -9.47 -3.82 2.90
N VAL A 32 -8.50 -4.05 2.02
CA VAL A 32 -8.21 -5.38 1.48
C VAL A 32 -6.99 -5.93 2.20
N LEU A 33 -7.15 -7.07 2.88
CA LEU A 33 -6.09 -7.77 3.57
C LEU A 33 -5.66 -8.97 2.72
N LEU A 34 -4.40 -8.98 2.30
CA LEU A 34 -3.77 -10.15 1.67
C LEU A 34 -3.02 -10.92 2.74
N LEU A 35 -3.43 -12.18 2.94
CA LEU A 35 -2.84 -13.08 3.91
C LEU A 35 -2.12 -14.21 3.17
N PRO A 36 -0.77 -14.27 3.21
CA PRO A 36 -0.02 -15.43 2.74
C PRO A 36 -0.53 -16.72 3.38
N THR A 37 -0.61 -17.80 2.59
CA THR A 37 -0.97 -19.13 3.11
C THR A 37 0.17 -19.71 3.96
N ASP A 38 1.41 -19.38 3.61
CA ASP A 38 2.62 -19.75 4.34
C ASP A 38 2.96 -18.64 5.36
N PRO A 39 3.18 -18.95 6.66
CA PRO A 39 3.61 -17.99 7.66
C PRO A 39 4.84 -17.16 7.27
N ASP A 40 5.79 -17.74 6.52
CA ASP A 40 7.00 -17.06 6.04
C ASP A 40 6.84 -16.54 4.59
N GLY A 41 5.64 -16.66 4.02
CA GLY A 41 5.33 -16.36 2.62
C GLY A 41 5.24 -14.87 2.27
N LEU A 42 5.52 -13.95 3.19
CA LEU A 42 5.34 -12.51 2.96
C LEU A 42 6.27 -11.97 1.85
N ASN A 43 7.53 -12.41 1.81
CA ASN A 43 8.47 -11.97 0.78
C ASN A 43 8.05 -12.48 -0.61
N ALA A 44 7.70 -13.76 -0.71
CA ALA A 44 7.21 -14.34 -1.96
C ALA A 44 5.90 -13.68 -2.43
N LEU A 45 4.98 -13.34 -1.51
CA LEU A 45 3.80 -12.56 -1.83
C LEU A 45 4.19 -11.17 -2.36
N HIS A 46 5.13 -10.48 -1.71
CA HIS A 46 5.58 -9.15 -2.11
C HIS A 46 6.15 -9.13 -3.53
N GLU A 47 6.99 -10.11 -3.87
CA GLU A 47 7.58 -10.23 -5.22
C GLU A 47 6.55 -10.52 -6.32
N ARG A 48 5.49 -11.26 -5.98
CA ARG A 48 4.41 -11.61 -6.91
C ARG A 48 3.31 -10.55 -6.95
N LEU A 49 3.31 -9.64 -5.99
CA LEU A 49 2.31 -8.58 -5.88
C LEU A 49 2.45 -7.67 -7.10
N SER A 50 1.39 -7.62 -7.89
CA SER A 50 1.31 -6.80 -9.08
C SER A 50 -0.07 -6.18 -9.17
N VAL A 51 -0.29 -5.32 -10.18
CA VAL A 51 -1.61 -4.72 -10.45
C VAL A 51 -2.72 -5.78 -10.61
N LYS A 52 -2.36 -7.03 -10.93
CA LYS A 52 -3.30 -8.16 -10.97
C LYS A 52 -3.97 -8.48 -9.62
N ALA A 53 -3.40 -8.01 -8.50
CA ALA A 53 -4.07 -8.09 -7.19
C ALA A 53 -5.38 -7.28 -7.14
N PHE A 54 -5.58 -6.34 -8.07
CA PHE A 54 -6.84 -5.61 -8.22
C PHE A 54 -7.88 -6.35 -9.09
N GLU A 55 -7.49 -7.42 -9.78
CA GLU A 55 -8.38 -8.24 -10.62
C GLU A 55 -8.98 -9.44 -9.87
N LEU A 56 -8.79 -9.48 -8.54
CA LEU A 56 -9.25 -10.59 -7.71
C LEU A 56 -10.77 -10.74 -7.76
N ARG A 57 -11.21 -11.98 -7.96
CA ARG A 57 -12.63 -12.35 -7.99
C ARG A 57 -13.11 -12.68 -6.59
N PHE A 58 -13.61 -11.67 -5.90
CA PHE A 58 -14.20 -11.84 -4.57
C PHE A 58 -15.53 -12.59 -4.63
N ARG A 59 -15.74 -13.43 -3.62
CA ARG A 59 -17.02 -14.11 -3.36
C ARG A 59 -17.36 -13.93 -1.90
N GLU A 60 -18.65 -13.82 -1.61
CA GLU A 60 -19.12 -13.76 -0.24
C GLU A 60 -19.05 -15.16 0.39
N ARG A 61 -18.36 -15.28 1.53
CA ARG A 61 -18.29 -16.52 2.33
C ARG A 61 -18.45 -16.19 3.80
N GLU A 62 -19.01 -17.13 4.55
CA GLU A 62 -19.02 -17.09 6.01
C GLU A 62 -17.63 -17.49 6.52
N VAL A 63 -16.98 -16.61 7.28
CA VAL A 63 -15.61 -16.80 7.79
C VAL A 63 -15.45 -16.24 9.20
N ASP A 64 -14.53 -16.82 9.94
CA ASP A 64 -14.06 -16.31 11.24
C ASP A 64 -12.83 -15.43 11.04
N VAL A 65 -12.96 -14.14 11.35
CA VAL A 65 -11.90 -13.14 11.18
C VAL A 65 -11.26 -12.85 12.53
N SER A 66 -9.98 -13.21 12.65
CA SER A 66 -9.11 -12.84 13.77
C SER A 66 -8.07 -11.82 13.30
N LEU A 67 -8.22 -10.56 13.72
CA LEU A 67 -7.32 -9.47 13.34
C LEU A 67 -6.67 -8.85 14.58
N PRO A 68 -5.33 -8.74 14.64
CA PRO A 68 -4.67 -8.04 15.74
C PRO A 68 -5.05 -6.57 15.73
N ARG A 69 -5.13 -5.96 16.92
CA ARG A 69 -5.23 -4.51 17.03
C ARG A 69 -3.84 -3.95 16.85
N PHE A 70 -3.64 -3.12 15.83
CA PHE A 70 -2.35 -2.51 15.54
C PHE A 70 -2.47 -1.00 15.37
N ARG A 71 -1.33 -0.32 15.47
CA ARG A 71 -1.16 1.10 15.15
C ARG A 71 0.06 1.22 14.25
N LEU A 72 -0.15 1.58 12.99
CA LEU A 72 0.94 1.84 12.05
C LEU A 72 1.43 3.26 12.23
N ARG A 73 2.74 3.43 12.39
CA ARG A 73 3.43 4.72 12.36
C ARG A 73 4.68 4.54 11.51
N GLN A 74 4.70 5.19 10.37
CA GLN A 74 5.83 5.18 9.46
C GLN A 74 6.04 6.61 8.97
N VAL A 75 7.30 7.02 8.91
CA VAL A 75 7.70 8.26 8.28
C VAL A 75 8.73 7.92 7.21
N THR A 76 8.43 8.25 5.97
CA THR A 76 9.26 7.98 4.81
C THR A 76 9.92 9.29 4.36
N ASP A 77 11.24 9.29 4.22
CA ASP A 77 11.98 10.41 3.62
C ASP A 77 11.90 10.31 2.10
N LEU A 78 11.02 11.12 1.50
CA LEU A 78 10.75 11.08 0.07
C LEU A 78 11.96 11.52 -0.76
N ARG A 79 12.93 12.21 -0.17
CA ARG A 79 14.19 12.59 -0.84
C ARG A 79 15.05 11.38 -1.18
N ARG A 80 14.79 10.22 -0.58
CA ARG A 80 15.48 8.97 -0.91
C ARG A 80 14.70 8.13 -1.91
N VAL A 81 13.37 8.15 -1.82
CA VAL A 81 12.49 7.33 -2.64
C VAL A 81 12.28 7.93 -4.03
N LEU A 82 11.96 9.21 -4.10
CA LEU A 82 11.57 9.86 -5.36
C LEU A 82 12.73 9.93 -6.38
N PRO A 83 14.01 10.14 -6.01
CA PRO A 83 15.11 10.04 -6.97
C PRO A 83 15.26 8.64 -7.57
N ALA A 84 15.07 7.58 -6.77
CA ALA A 84 15.08 6.20 -7.27
C ALA A 84 13.92 5.91 -8.24
N LEU A 85 12.88 6.75 -8.24
CA LEU A 85 11.74 6.71 -9.17
C LEU A 85 11.89 7.72 -10.33
N GLY A 86 13.05 8.37 -10.49
CA GLY A 86 13.36 9.29 -11.59
C GLY A 86 13.15 10.78 -11.29
N VAL A 87 12.73 11.15 -10.08
CA VAL A 87 12.63 12.57 -9.66
C VAL A 87 13.95 13.01 -9.03
N GLU A 88 14.97 13.17 -9.87
CA GLU A 88 16.35 13.38 -9.42
C GLU A 88 16.65 14.84 -9.08
N ASP A 89 16.23 15.77 -9.93
CA ASP A 89 16.68 17.17 -9.84
C ASP A 89 16.00 17.95 -8.70
N LEU A 90 14.76 17.60 -8.34
CA LEU A 90 13.88 18.36 -7.44
C LEU A 90 14.52 18.74 -6.08
N PHE A 91 15.39 17.88 -5.57
CA PHE A 91 16.05 18.04 -4.26
C PHE A 91 17.47 18.59 -4.35
N THR A 92 17.96 18.89 -5.55
CA THR A 92 19.34 19.32 -5.82
C THR A 92 19.38 20.75 -6.35
N GLU A 93 20.59 21.28 -6.55
CA GLU A 93 20.79 22.59 -7.18
C GLU A 93 20.39 22.63 -8.67
N ARG A 94 20.12 21.47 -9.29
CA ARG A 94 19.63 21.36 -10.67
C ARG A 94 18.12 21.61 -10.81
N ALA A 95 17.40 21.70 -9.69
CA ALA A 95 15.95 21.90 -9.69
C ALA A 95 15.57 23.15 -10.50
N ASN A 96 14.68 22.96 -11.49
CA ASN A 96 14.06 24.07 -12.21
C ASN A 96 12.62 24.27 -11.72
N LEU A 97 12.46 25.17 -10.75
CA LEU A 97 11.16 25.56 -10.19
C LEU A 97 10.76 26.98 -10.61
N SER A 98 11.21 27.42 -11.79
CA SER A 98 10.95 28.78 -12.32
C SER A 98 9.46 29.12 -12.49
N GLY A 99 8.61 28.09 -12.66
CA GLY A 99 7.15 28.25 -12.69
C GLY A 99 6.53 28.58 -11.31
N LEU A 100 7.24 28.32 -10.21
CA LEU A 100 6.79 28.64 -8.85
C LEU A 100 7.43 29.92 -8.32
N SER A 101 8.69 30.18 -8.66
CA SER A 101 9.43 31.36 -8.21
C SER A 101 10.49 31.78 -9.21
N LYS A 102 10.66 33.09 -9.40
CA LYS A 102 11.73 33.66 -10.22
C LYS A 102 13.10 33.69 -9.52
N ALA A 103 13.14 33.35 -8.22
CA ALA A 103 14.40 33.30 -7.47
C ALA A 103 15.30 32.14 -7.97
N ARG A 104 16.62 32.34 -7.94
CA ARG A 104 17.60 31.30 -8.30
C ARG A 104 17.84 30.35 -7.14
N GLY A 105 18.16 29.08 -7.44
CA GLY A 105 18.51 28.07 -6.45
C GLY A 105 17.33 27.51 -5.63
N VAL A 106 16.09 27.78 -6.06
CA VAL A 106 14.89 27.27 -5.40
C VAL A 106 14.79 25.77 -5.64
N ARG A 107 14.72 25.00 -4.55
CA ARG A 107 14.61 23.53 -4.55
C ARG A 107 13.83 23.05 -3.33
N VAL A 108 13.45 21.78 -3.32
CA VAL A 108 12.84 21.16 -2.15
C VAL A 108 13.93 20.62 -1.23
N THR A 109 13.98 21.08 0.02
CA THR A 109 15.00 20.63 0.99
C THR A 109 14.51 19.52 1.91
N LEU A 110 13.18 19.38 2.07
CA LEU A 110 12.54 18.37 2.91
C LEU A 110 11.21 17.92 2.29
N ALA A 111 11.01 16.60 2.23
CA ALA A 111 9.75 15.99 1.86
C ALA A 111 9.56 14.71 2.68
N ARG A 112 8.52 14.64 3.51
CA ARG A 112 8.22 13.52 4.41
C ARG A 112 6.80 13.04 4.18
N HIS A 113 6.60 11.73 4.20
CA HIS A 113 5.28 11.09 4.19
C HIS A 113 5.11 10.26 5.46
#